data_AF-X1EEU3-F1
#
_entry.id   AF-X1EEU3-F1
#
_cell.length_a   1.000
_cell.length_b   1.000
_cell.length_c   1.000
_cell.angle_alpha   90.00
_cell.angle_beta   90.00
_cell.angle_gamma   90.00
#
_symmetry.space_group_name_H-M   'P 1'
#
loop_
_entity.id
_entity.type
_entity.pdbx_description
1 polymer ?
#
loop_
_entity_poly.entity_id
_entity_poly.type
_entity_poly.pdbx_seq_one_letter_code
_entity_poly.pdbx_strand_id
1 'polypeptide(L)' 'QLLSTNINRIDLEYKPIYLETNKEKNVEIFKRFGFRILQKVIVPGTEIFHWSLLRNPSK' A
#
# COMPACT_ATOMS: atom_id res chain seq x y z
N GLN A 1 -5.07 4.33 -13.83
CA GLN A 1 -6.49 4.74 -13.75
C GLN A 1 -7.31 3.86 -12.80
N LEU A 2 -7.09 2.53 -12.71
CA LEU A 2 -7.86 1.64 -11.81
C LEU A 2 -7.61 1.86 -10.29
N LEU A 3 -6.36 2.09 -9.89
CA LEU A 3 -6.00 2.20 -8.47
C LEU A 3 -6.65 3.43 -7.81
N SER A 4 -6.65 4.58 -8.49
CA SER A 4 -7.27 5.82 -8.01
C SER A 4 -8.79 5.69 -7.83
N THR A 5 -9.47 5.01 -8.76
CA THR A 5 -10.93 4.82 -8.67
C THR A 5 -11.32 3.99 -7.45
N ASN A 6 -10.59 2.90 -7.18
CA ASN A 6 -10.87 2.07 -6.01
C ASN A 6 -10.56 2.80 -4.70
N ILE A 7 -9.48 3.58 -4.63
CA ILE A 7 -9.13 4.36 -3.44
C ILE A 7 -10.24 5.37 -3.10
N ASN A 8 -10.69 6.15 -4.09
CA ASN A 8 -11.75 7.14 -3.88
C ASN A 8 -13.06 6.51 -3.39
N ARG A 9 -13.42 5.33 -3.92
CA ARG A 9 -14.62 4.61 -3.46
C ARG A 9 -14.49 4.15 -2.00
N ILE A 10 -13.32 3.65 -1.61
CA ILE A 10 -13.08 3.16 -0.24
C ILE A 10 -12.99 4.33 0.75
N ASP A 11 -12.49 5.50 0.33
CA ASP A 11 -12.50 6.72 1.13
C ASP A 11 -13.92 7.13 1.55
N LEU A 12 -14.90 7.02 0.63
CA LEU A 12 -16.31 7.29 0.94
C LEU A 12 -16.90 6.29 1.97
N GLU A 13 -16.31 5.10 2.08
CA GLU A 13 -16.69 4.11 3.09
C GLU A 13 -15.95 4.31 4.43
N TYR A 14 -15.08 5.32 4.55
CA TYR A 14 -14.24 5.61 5.72
C TYR A 14 -13.43 4.41 6.22
N LYS A 15 -12.97 3.55 5.31
CA LYS A 15 -12.19 2.35 5.64
C LYS A 15 -10.71 2.53 5.32
N PRO A 16 -9.80 1.96 6.13
CA PRO A 16 -8.39 1.89 5.77
C PRO A 16 -8.16 0.92 4.61
N ILE A 17 -7.08 1.14 3.86
CA ILE A 17 -6.64 0.24 2.79
C ILE A 17 -5.31 -0.37 3.18
N TYR A 18 -5.27 -1.69 3.27
CA TYR A 18 -4.06 -2.49 3.40
C TYR A 18 -3.66 -3.05 2.05
N LEU A 19 -2.37 -3.02 1.72
CA LEU A 19 -1.84 -3.73 0.57
C LEU A 19 -0.43 -4.23 0.82
N GLU A 20 -0.02 -5.16 -0.03
CA GLU A 20 1.31 -5.74 -0.02
C GLU A 20 1.97 -5.65 -1.40
N THR A 21 3.29 -5.59 -1.41
CA THR A 21 4.08 -5.65 -2.63
C THR A 21 5.45 -6.22 -2.33
N ASN A 22 6.04 -6.94 -3.29
CA ASN A 22 7.44 -7.35 -3.28
C ASN A 22 8.31 -6.53 -4.27
N LYS A 23 7.73 -5.50 -4.87
CA LYS A 23 8.42 -4.59 -5.81
C LYS A 23 8.63 -3.23 -5.16
N GLU A 24 9.89 -2.86 -4.92
CA GLU A 24 10.25 -1.57 -4.33
C GLU A 24 9.70 -0.39 -5.13
N LYS A 25 9.77 -0.45 -6.47
CA LYS A 25 9.20 0.59 -7.34
C LYS A 25 7.72 0.88 -7.10
N ASN A 26 6.96 -0.12 -6.64
CA ASN A 26 5.54 0.06 -6.34
C ASN A 26 5.34 0.79 -5.01
N VAL A 27 6.25 0.65 -4.05
CA VAL A 27 6.21 1.35 -2.75
C VAL A 27 6.15 2.86 -2.98
N GLU A 28 7.02 3.39 -3.84
CA GLU A 28 7.05 4.82 -4.15
C GLU A 28 5.79 5.30 -4.90
N ILE A 29 5.18 4.43 -5.70
CA ILE A 29 3.87 4.73 -6.33
C ILE A 29 2.79 4.81 -5.25
N PHE A 30 2.72 3.83 -4.34
CA PHE A 30 1.68 3.80 -3.30
C PHE A 30 1.84 4.93 -2.28
N LYS A 31 3.07 5.34 -1.94
CA LYS A 31 3.32 6.52 -1.10
C LYS A 31 2.66 7.79 -1.66
N ARG A 32 2.69 7.99 -2.98
CA ARG A 32 2.00 9.13 -3.64
C ARG A 32 0.48 9.09 -3.49
N PHE A 33 -0.10 7.92 -3.22
CA PHE A 33 -1.53 7.77 -2.91
C PHE A 33 -1.85 7.90 -1.42
N GLY A 34 -0.87 8.23 -0.56
CA GLY A 34 -1.06 8.40 0.88
C GLY A 34 -0.87 7.12 1.70
N PHE A 35 -0.34 6.05 1.10
CA PHE A 35 0.05 4.86 1.85
C PHE A 35 1.36 5.11 2.62
N ARG A 36 1.43 4.59 3.84
CA ARG A 36 2.66 4.54 4.64
C ARG A 36 3.12 3.09 4.79
N ILE A 37 4.44 2.89 4.85
CA ILE A 37 5.01 1.56 5.14
C ILE A 37 4.64 1.20 6.58
N LEU A 38 3.99 0.05 6.75
CA LEU A 38 3.77 -0.58 8.04
C LEU A 38 4.92 -1.52 8.38
N GLN A 39 5.37 -2.30 7.39
CA GLN A 39 6.44 -3.27 7.56
C GLN A 39 7.25 -3.43 6.28
N LYS A 40 8.56 -3.66 6.42
CA LYS A 40 9.45 -4.16 5.39
C LYS A 40 10.18 -5.37 5.96
N VAL A 41 10.03 -6.54 5.34
CA VAL A 41 10.70 -7.78 5.75
C VAL A 41 11.40 -8.42 4.57
N ILE A 42 12.35 -9.30 4.84
CA ILE A 42 12.83 -10.28 3.86
C ILE A 42 12.01 -11.54 4.08
N VAL A 43 11.45 -12.10 3.00
CA VAL A 43 10.68 -13.35 3.09
C VAL A 43 11.64 -14.48 3.50
N PRO A 44 11.34 -15.26 4.56
CA PRO A 44 12.23 -16.29 5.08
C PRO A 44 12.69 -17.27 3.99
N GLY A 45 13.99 -17.56 3.96
CA GLY A 45 14.59 -18.47 2.96
C GLY A 45 14.75 -17.85 1.56
N THR A 46 14.59 -16.54 1.42
CA THR A 46 14.76 -15.83 0.14
C THR A 46 15.53 -14.51 0.32
N GLU A 47 15.86 -13.85 -0.78
CA GLU A 47 16.35 -12.46 -0.81
C GLU A 47 15.26 -11.45 -1.19
N ILE A 48 14.00 -11.89 -1.21
CA ILE A 48 12.87 -11.08 -1.66
C ILE A 48 12.39 -10.21 -0.51
N PHE A 49 12.39 -8.90 -0.73
CA PHE A 49 11.72 -7.97 0.16
C PHE A 49 10.21 -8.03 -0.01
N HIS A 50 9.49 -7.94 1.11
CA HIS A 50 8.05 -7.78 1.19
C HIS A 50 7.73 -6.51 1.97
N TRP A 51 6.85 -5.70 1.41
CA TRP A 51 6.35 -4.49 2.04
C TRP A 51 4.87 -4.61 2.29
N SER A 52 4.47 -4.26 3.50
CA SER A 52 3.09 -4.07 3.89
C SER A 52 2.85 -2.58 4.06
N LEU A 53 1.80 -2.06 3.43
CA LEU A 53 1.47 -0.64 3.46
C LEU A 53 0.03 -0.43 3.92
N LEU A 54 -0.17 0.66 4.65
CA LEU A 54 -1.47 1.08 5.16
C LEU A 54 -1.78 2.49 4.70
N ARG A 55 -3.01 2.73 4.28
CA ARG A 55 -3.55 4.07 4.06
C ARG A 55 -4.78 4.26 4.93
N ASN A 56 -4.82 5.33 5.71
CA ASN A 56 -6.03 5.75 6.41
C ASN A 56 -6.93 6.54 5.45
N PRO A 57 -8.26 6.53 5.65
CA PRO A 57 -9.15 7.34 4.84
C PRO A 57 -8.81 8.82 4.97
N SER A 58 -8.83 9.56 3.85
CA SER A 58 -8.71 11.02 3.86
C SER A 58 -10.02 11.62 4.39
N LYS A 59 -9.93 12.65 5.24
CA LYS A 59 -11.10 13.43 5.66
C LYS A 59 -11.68 14.24 4.49
#